data_AF-A0A5C3Q8S3-F1
#
_entry.id   AF-A0A5C3Q8S3-F1
#
_cell.length_a   1.000
_cell.length_b   1.000
_cell.length_c   1.000
_cell.angle_alpha   90.00
_cell.angle_beta   90.00
_cell.angle_gamma   90.00
#
_symmetry.space_group_name_H-M   'P 1'
#
loop_
_entity.id
_entity.type
_entity.pdbx_description
1 polymer ?
#
loop_
_entity_poly.entity_id
_entity_poly.type
_entity_poly.pdbx_seq_one_letter_code
_entity_poly.pdbx_strand_id
1 'polypeptide(L)'
;MGIATSNLWEQTAETGPFKPTPKHAQDARLLLMYHLPRELADRVLDDAEYWPSFTTSTECKLEIASPQGSDSEWSYLVTPPLLDPSSQKMDVISPQDGGAGAPKVKGIRFAVVSHDQGSSWDRENHKTYKGSWTWFEVSILRCRIDPSPKIVQDMTEAPFNFLQFSAGALVRAVRIPDIVDTPRWLVQHNLHADRTPRQHEVVWKEGDPRTEWTSPDSDPVGDTVPPLEVRNWMDSDRGAGLGKGFLPQLRLGDRVVLWAKARYPAWTNCVYTAEMEIFYSA
;
A
#
# COMPACT_ATOMS: atom_id res chain seq x y z
N MET A 1 53.16 20.12 13.88
CA MET A 1 51.93 20.59 13.22
C MET A 1 51.70 19.70 12.00
N GLY A 2 50.96 18.61 12.18
CA GLY A 2 50.58 17.71 11.08
C GLY A 2 49.14 18.03 10.67
N ILE A 3 48.94 18.32 9.39
CA ILE A 3 47.63 18.61 8.81
C ILE A 3 46.88 17.29 8.72
N ALA A 4 45.84 17.12 9.51
CA ALA A 4 44.92 16.00 9.40
C ALA A 4 43.99 16.26 8.21
N THR A 5 44.20 15.56 7.10
CA THR A 5 43.22 15.45 6.02
C THR A 5 42.09 14.54 6.49
N SER A 6 40.96 15.15 6.89
CA SER A 6 39.73 14.43 7.17
C SER A 6 39.17 13.85 5.88
N ASN A 7 39.20 12.52 5.74
CA ASN A 7 38.51 11.80 4.68
C ASN A 7 37.00 11.91 4.89
N LEU A 8 36.35 12.68 4.02
CA LEU A 8 34.92 13.02 4.01
C LEU A 8 34.04 11.97 3.29
N TRP A 9 34.38 10.67 3.34
CA TRP A 9 33.70 9.65 2.53
C TRP A 9 33.17 8.41 3.29
N GLU A 10 33.08 8.44 4.62
CA GLU A 10 32.22 7.49 5.33
C GLU A 10 30.75 7.95 5.29
N GLN A 11 30.18 8.00 4.08
CA GLN A 11 28.74 7.77 3.93
C GLN A 11 28.54 6.27 4.09
N THR A 12 27.95 5.89 5.22
CA THR A 12 27.50 4.53 5.52
C THR A 12 26.68 4.00 4.34
N ALA A 13 27.23 3.06 3.58
CA ALA A 13 26.51 2.38 2.53
C ALA A 13 25.31 1.66 3.15
N GLU A 14 24.10 2.15 2.90
CA GLU A 14 22.88 1.41 3.19
C GLU A 14 22.95 0.10 2.40
N THR A 15 23.06 -1.03 3.10
CA THR A 15 23.21 -2.37 2.53
C THR A 15 21.88 -2.92 1.98
N GLY A 16 21.04 -2.05 1.42
CA GLY A 16 19.77 -2.39 0.79
C GLY A 16 19.86 -2.32 -0.74
N PRO A 17 18.89 -2.92 -1.46
CA PRO A 17 18.76 -2.68 -2.89
C PRO A 17 18.56 -1.18 -3.13
N PHE A 18 19.29 -0.64 -4.10
CA PHE A 18 19.21 0.78 -4.44
C PHE A 18 17.79 1.15 -4.87
N LYS A 19 17.20 2.14 -4.20
CA LYS A 19 15.88 2.68 -4.54
C LYS A 19 16.06 3.94 -5.40
N PRO A 20 15.67 3.94 -6.68
CA PRO A 20 15.82 5.10 -7.53
C PRO A 20 14.92 6.24 -7.04
N THR A 21 15.46 7.45 -7.03
CA THR A 21 14.68 8.67 -6.80
C THR A 21 14.14 9.17 -8.15
N PRO A 22 13.15 10.07 -8.16
CA PRO A 22 12.69 10.70 -9.41
C PRO A 22 13.84 11.34 -10.21
N LYS A 23 14.80 11.94 -9.49
CA LYS A 23 16.01 12.49 -10.10
C LYS A 23 16.90 11.40 -10.73
N HIS A 24 17.12 10.29 -10.03
CA HIS A 24 17.91 9.18 -10.58
C HIS A 24 17.26 8.58 -11.84
N ALA A 25 15.93 8.46 -11.86
CA ALA A 25 15.18 7.99 -13.01
C ALA A 25 15.33 8.94 -14.21
N GLN A 26 15.22 10.25 -13.96
CA GLN A 26 15.41 11.27 -14.98
C GLN A 26 16.86 11.33 -15.51
N ASP A 27 17.86 11.24 -14.63
CA ASP A 27 19.27 11.21 -15.03
C ASP A 27 19.56 9.96 -15.87
N ALA A 28 19.04 8.80 -15.49
CA ALA A 28 19.17 7.56 -16.26
C ALA A 28 18.50 7.67 -17.64
N ARG A 29 17.30 8.27 -17.73
CA ARG A 29 16.63 8.56 -19.01
C ARG A 29 17.51 9.44 -19.90
N LEU A 30 18.03 10.54 -19.37
CA LEU A 30 18.89 11.47 -20.13
C LEU A 30 20.15 10.77 -20.64
N LEU A 31 20.76 9.90 -19.82
CA LEU A 31 21.92 9.09 -20.23
C LEU A 31 21.58 8.11 -21.36
N LEU A 32 20.44 7.43 -21.29
CA LEU A 32 19.98 6.53 -22.35
C LEU A 32 19.65 7.28 -23.65
N MET A 33 19.10 8.49 -23.54
CA MET A 33 18.76 9.33 -24.68
C MET A 33 19.97 9.79 -25.52
N TYR A 34 21.20 9.68 -25.02
CA TYR A 34 22.40 9.88 -25.85
C TYR A 34 22.59 8.78 -26.91
N HIS A 35 22.00 7.60 -26.69
CA HIS A 35 22.19 6.42 -27.54
C HIS A 35 20.90 5.90 -28.14
N LEU A 36 19.74 6.25 -27.56
CA LEU A 36 18.44 5.72 -27.90
C LEU A 36 17.42 6.85 -28.11
N PRO A 37 16.45 6.70 -29.03
CA PRO A 37 15.24 7.50 -29.02
C PRO A 37 14.52 7.42 -27.66
N ARG A 38 13.75 8.45 -27.32
CA ARG A 38 13.07 8.56 -26.02
C ARG A 38 12.23 7.33 -25.69
N GLU A 39 11.51 6.82 -26.68
CA GLU A 39 10.59 5.69 -26.52
C GLU A 39 11.34 4.41 -26.12
N LEU A 40 12.56 4.22 -26.65
CA LEU A 40 13.42 3.09 -26.28
C LEU A 40 14.07 3.29 -24.92
N ALA A 41 14.46 4.53 -24.57
CA ALA A 41 14.96 4.84 -23.24
C ALA A 41 13.89 4.56 -22.16
N ASP A 42 12.65 5.02 -22.38
CA ASP A 42 11.52 4.78 -21.48
C ASP A 42 11.20 3.29 -21.36
N ARG A 43 11.23 2.55 -22.48
CA ARG A 43 11.04 1.10 -22.46
C ARG A 43 12.13 0.37 -21.69
N VAL A 44 13.40 0.77 -21.85
CA VAL A 44 14.51 0.19 -21.08
C VAL A 44 14.33 0.42 -19.58
N LEU A 45 13.92 1.62 -19.17
CA LEU A 45 13.67 1.92 -17.76
C LEU A 45 12.47 1.13 -17.21
N ASP A 46 11.40 0.99 -17.99
CA ASP A 46 10.21 0.22 -17.60
C ASP A 46 10.50 -1.28 -17.51
N ASP A 47 11.17 -1.85 -18.52
CA ASP A 47 11.57 -3.27 -18.56
C ASP A 47 12.59 -3.61 -17.46
N ALA A 48 13.40 -2.63 -17.03
CA ALA A 48 14.34 -2.78 -15.92
C ALA A 48 13.70 -2.54 -14.53
N GLU A 49 12.39 -2.24 -14.48
CA GLU A 49 11.69 -1.81 -13.26
C GLU A 49 12.41 -0.68 -12.51
N TYR A 50 13.08 0.22 -13.22
CA TYR A 50 13.82 1.34 -12.64
C TYR A 50 12.86 2.50 -12.30
N TRP A 51 11.95 2.21 -11.38
CA TRP A 51 10.81 3.06 -11.04
C TRP A 51 11.05 3.83 -9.76
N PRO A 52 10.90 5.18 -9.75
CA PRO A 52 10.94 5.93 -8.50
C PRO A 52 9.88 5.43 -7.53
N SER A 53 10.25 5.29 -6.26
CA SER A 53 9.32 4.87 -5.21
C SER A 53 9.26 5.86 -4.06
N PHE A 54 8.17 5.81 -3.31
CA PHE A 54 8.11 6.40 -1.98
C PHE A 54 7.60 5.36 -0.99
N THR A 55 8.03 5.52 0.26
CA THR A 55 7.71 4.59 1.33
C THR A 55 7.01 5.33 2.46
N THR A 56 5.96 4.73 3.01
CA THR A 56 5.31 5.14 4.26
C THR A 56 5.33 3.94 5.18
N SER A 57 5.78 4.13 6.42
CA SER A 57 5.83 3.06 7.41
C SER A 57 5.33 3.54 8.77
N THR A 58 4.90 2.59 9.58
CA THR A 58 4.54 2.79 10.97
C THR A 58 5.03 1.62 11.81
N GLU A 59 5.51 1.95 13.01
CA GLU A 59 5.92 0.97 14.02
C GLU A 59 5.05 1.19 15.26
N CYS A 60 3.85 0.60 15.24
CA CYS A 60 2.89 0.72 16.33
C CYS A 60 2.37 -0.65 16.70
N LYS A 61 2.80 -1.18 17.85
CA LYS A 61 2.26 -2.45 18.34
C LYS A 61 0.79 -2.28 18.71
N LEU A 62 -0.08 -3.02 18.03
CA LEU A 62 -1.53 -2.94 18.25
C LEU A 62 -2.16 -4.34 18.26
N GLU A 63 -3.06 -4.56 19.21
CA GLU A 63 -3.81 -5.82 19.36
C GLU A 63 -5.27 -5.57 19.02
N ILE A 64 -5.69 -6.08 17.86
CA ILE A 64 -7.03 -5.85 17.31
C ILE A 64 -7.88 -7.06 17.63
N ALA A 65 -8.64 -6.99 18.71
CA ALA A 65 -9.60 -8.03 19.09
C ALA A 65 -10.99 -7.69 18.57
N SER A 66 -11.71 -8.67 18.02
CA SER A 66 -13.11 -8.51 17.57
C SER A 66 -14.07 -8.49 18.77
N PRO A 67 -14.93 -7.45 18.92
CA PRO A 67 -16.00 -7.46 19.91
C PRO A 67 -17.09 -8.45 19.52
N GLN A 68 -17.94 -8.84 20.49
CA GLN A 68 -19.07 -9.72 20.21
C GLN A 68 -20.00 -9.12 19.14
N GLY A 69 -20.15 -9.81 18.01
CA GLY A 69 -21.14 -9.49 16.97
C GLY A 69 -20.67 -8.58 15.83
N SER A 70 -19.40 -8.14 15.78
CA SER A 70 -18.85 -7.40 14.64
C SER A 70 -17.36 -7.69 14.42
N ASP A 71 -16.93 -7.62 13.17
CA ASP A 71 -15.51 -7.59 12.81
C ASP A 71 -14.88 -6.32 13.40
N SER A 72 -13.65 -6.44 13.89
CA SER A 72 -12.85 -5.28 14.28
C SER A 72 -12.03 -4.79 13.10
N GLU A 73 -12.06 -3.49 12.86
CA GLU A 73 -11.38 -2.85 11.74
C GLU A 73 -10.63 -1.61 12.22
N TRP A 74 -9.31 -1.61 12.00
CA TRP A 74 -8.46 -0.46 12.28
C TRP A 74 -7.79 -0.01 10.99
N SER A 75 -7.82 1.30 10.73
CA SER A 75 -6.94 1.90 9.74
C SER A 75 -5.55 1.96 10.35
N TYR A 76 -4.67 1.04 9.96
CA TYR A 76 -3.36 0.88 10.60
C TYR A 76 -2.30 1.80 9.98
N LEU A 77 -2.34 1.99 8.66
CA LEU A 77 -1.39 2.83 7.93
C LEU A 77 -2.09 3.51 6.76
N VAL A 78 -1.86 4.81 6.57
CA VAL A 78 -2.39 5.59 5.45
C VAL A 78 -1.26 6.33 4.76
N THR A 79 -1.22 6.25 3.43
CA THR A 79 -0.23 7.01 2.66
C THR A 79 -0.56 8.50 2.64
N PRO A 80 0.43 9.39 2.44
CA PRO A 80 0.15 10.72 1.91
C PRO A 80 -0.59 10.63 0.57
N PRO A 81 -1.20 11.73 0.09
CA PRO A 81 -1.82 11.76 -1.23
C PRO A 81 -0.80 11.36 -2.30
N LEU A 82 -1.19 10.46 -3.19
CA LEU A 82 -0.34 10.00 -4.29
C LEU A 82 -0.06 11.19 -5.21
N LEU A 83 1.22 11.54 -5.36
CA LEU A 83 1.69 12.56 -6.30
C LEU A 83 1.05 13.94 -6.09
N ASP A 84 0.87 14.35 -4.83
CA ASP A 84 0.54 15.74 -4.53
C ASP A 84 1.78 16.63 -4.79
N PRO A 85 1.70 17.62 -5.71
CA PRO A 85 2.81 18.49 -6.08
C PRO A 85 3.43 19.27 -4.91
N SER A 86 2.71 19.36 -3.78
CA SER A 86 3.17 20.09 -2.59
C SER A 86 3.86 19.21 -1.55
N SER A 87 3.59 17.90 -1.52
CA SER A 87 4.09 16.97 -0.48
C SER A 87 5.20 16.04 -0.96
N GLN A 88 5.26 15.74 -2.25
CA GLN A 88 6.44 15.12 -2.86
C GLN A 88 7.19 16.20 -3.63
N LYS A 89 8.46 16.44 -3.27
CA LYS A 89 9.44 17.12 -4.14
C LYS A 89 9.72 16.28 -5.39
N MET A 90 8.68 15.88 -6.12
CA MET A 90 8.83 15.71 -7.55
C MET A 90 8.90 17.13 -8.08
N ASP A 91 10.07 17.53 -8.56
CA ASP A 91 10.17 18.65 -9.48
C ASP A 91 9.28 18.26 -10.68
N VAL A 92 8.00 18.62 -10.60
CA VAL A 92 7.03 18.46 -11.69
C VAL A 92 7.58 19.31 -12.81
N ILE A 93 8.30 18.65 -13.72
CA ILE A 93 8.72 19.24 -14.98
C ILE A 93 7.43 19.76 -15.60
N SER A 94 7.38 21.07 -15.80
CA SER A 94 6.25 21.79 -16.37
C SER A 94 5.69 21.03 -17.58
N PRO A 95 4.36 21.04 -17.82
CA PRO A 95 3.73 20.33 -18.95
C PRO A 95 4.11 20.88 -20.35
N GLN A 96 5.16 21.69 -20.47
CA GLN A 96 5.52 22.39 -21.69
C GLN A 96 6.39 21.56 -22.64
N ASP A 97 6.95 20.43 -22.17
CA ASP A 97 7.64 19.46 -23.02
C ASP A 97 6.68 18.30 -23.35
N GLY A 98 5.92 18.47 -24.43
CA GLY A 98 4.80 17.63 -24.84
C GLY A 98 5.11 16.15 -25.12
N GLY A 99 5.28 15.35 -24.06
CA GLY A 99 5.28 13.89 -24.20
C GLY A 99 5.46 13.05 -22.93
N ALA A 100 5.82 13.62 -21.77
CA ALA A 100 5.77 12.86 -20.52
C ALA A 100 4.33 12.92 -19.97
N GLY A 101 3.60 11.81 -20.06
CA GLY A 101 2.30 11.71 -19.39
C GLY A 101 2.45 11.90 -17.87
N ALA A 102 1.37 12.27 -17.18
CA ALA A 102 1.38 12.34 -15.72
C ALA A 102 1.89 11.02 -15.12
N PRO A 103 2.67 11.04 -14.02
CA PRO A 103 3.25 9.83 -13.46
C PRO A 103 2.15 8.83 -13.11
N LYS A 104 2.32 7.58 -13.53
CA LYS A 104 1.37 6.49 -13.27
C LYS A 104 1.90 5.59 -12.17
N VAL A 105 1.02 5.06 -11.34
CA VAL A 105 1.40 4.04 -10.36
C VAL A 105 1.71 2.74 -11.10
N LYS A 106 2.93 2.24 -10.96
CA LYS A 106 3.44 1.00 -11.55
C LYS A 106 3.32 -0.20 -10.63
N GLY A 107 3.25 0.04 -9.33
CA GLY A 107 3.07 -1.03 -8.37
C GLY A 107 2.96 -0.54 -6.94
N ILE A 108 2.63 -1.46 -6.06
CA ILE A 108 2.61 -1.27 -4.61
C ILE A 108 3.17 -2.52 -3.93
N ARG A 109 3.97 -2.31 -2.89
CA ARG A 109 4.50 -3.33 -2.01
C ARG A 109 4.00 -3.07 -0.60
N PHE A 110 3.52 -4.12 0.04
CA PHE A 110 3.13 -4.15 1.45
C PHE A 110 4.12 -5.03 2.19
N ALA A 111 4.67 -4.53 3.28
CA ALA A 111 5.43 -5.33 4.23
C ALA A 111 4.81 -5.17 5.62
N VAL A 112 4.34 -6.25 6.22
CA VAL A 112 3.64 -6.21 7.52
C VAL A 112 4.25 -7.24 8.45
N VAL A 113 4.52 -6.85 9.70
CA VAL A 113 4.92 -7.78 10.76
C VAL A 113 3.74 -8.00 11.69
N SER A 114 3.19 -9.21 11.69
CA SER A 114 2.00 -9.55 12.46
C SER A 114 1.92 -11.02 12.83
N HIS A 115 0.98 -11.36 13.71
CA HIS A 115 0.56 -12.73 13.97
C HIS A 115 -0.87 -12.80 14.50
N ASP A 116 -1.36 -14.04 14.63
CA ASP A 116 -2.71 -14.38 15.10
C ASP A 116 -2.74 -14.64 16.63
N GLN A 117 -3.90 -14.92 17.23
CA GLN A 117 -4.01 -15.11 18.70
C GLN A 117 -3.22 -16.31 19.26
N GLY A 118 -2.78 -17.25 18.41
CA GLY A 118 -1.95 -18.37 18.84
C GLY A 118 -2.68 -19.59 19.41
N SER A 119 -4.02 -19.62 19.37
CA SER A 119 -4.82 -20.77 19.80
C SER A 119 -6.11 -20.91 18.99
N SER A 120 -6.51 -22.16 18.73
CA SER A 120 -7.78 -22.51 18.10
C SER A 120 -8.09 -23.99 18.35
N TRP A 121 -9.37 -24.31 18.46
CA TRP A 121 -9.89 -25.69 18.57
C TRP A 121 -9.71 -26.47 17.26
N ASP A 122 -9.68 -25.77 16.13
CA ASP A 122 -9.52 -26.35 14.81
C ASP A 122 -8.04 -26.64 14.55
N ARG A 123 -7.63 -27.89 14.84
CA ARG A 123 -6.24 -28.36 14.71
C ARG A 123 -5.82 -28.62 13.27
N GLU A 124 -6.76 -28.88 12.37
CA GLU A 124 -6.44 -29.23 10.98
C GLU A 124 -5.84 -28.04 10.23
N ASN A 125 -6.31 -26.83 10.56
CA ASN A 125 -5.84 -25.59 9.94
C ASN A 125 -4.70 -24.91 10.69
N HIS A 126 -4.17 -25.50 11.78
CA HIS A 126 -3.05 -24.92 12.55
C HIS A 126 -1.85 -24.62 11.66
N LYS A 127 -1.31 -23.40 11.78
CA LYS A 127 -0.15 -22.93 11.01
C LYS A 127 -0.37 -23.03 9.50
N THR A 128 -1.62 -22.86 9.07
CA THR A 128 -1.97 -22.61 7.67
C THR A 128 -2.62 -21.25 7.55
N TYR A 129 -2.74 -20.73 6.33
CA TYR A 129 -3.51 -19.50 6.06
C TYR A 129 -5.02 -19.76 5.97
N LYS A 130 -5.43 -21.04 5.95
CA LYS A 130 -6.84 -21.44 5.97
C LYS A 130 -7.39 -21.31 7.39
N GLY A 131 -8.67 -20.98 7.51
CA GLY A 131 -9.34 -20.85 8.81
C GLY A 131 -8.90 -19.66 9.65
N SER A 132 -7.94 -18.86 9.18
CA SER A 132 -7.48 -17.65 9.85
C SER A 132 -8.49 -16.51 9.71
N TRP A 133 -8.88 -15.93 10.84
CA TRP A 133 -9.79 -14.78 10.92
C TRP A 133 -9.07 -13.52 11.40
N THR A 134 -7.77 -13.43 11.14
CA THR A 134 -7.00 -12.18 11.22
C THR A 134 -6.30 -11.92 9.89
N TRP A 135 -6.52 -10.74 9.33
CA TRP A 135 -6.04 -10.39 7.99
C TRP A 135 -5.91 -8.89 7.80
N PHE A 136 -5.40 -8.52 6.63
CA PHE A 136 -5.22 -7.16 6.18
C PHE A 136 -5.94 -6.94 4.86
N GLU A 137 -6.56 -5.78 4.73
CA GLU A 137 -7.21 -5.30 3.52
C GLU A 137 -6.64 -3.94 3.14
N VAL A 138 -6.78 -3.55 1.88
CA VAL A 138 -6.43 -2.21 1.42
C VAL A 138 -7.61 -1.57 0.71
N SER A 139 -7.79 -0.27 0.89
CA SER A 139 -8.77 0.51 0.14
C SER A 139 -8.19 1.83 -0.36
N ILE A 140 -8.91 2.44 -1.29
CA ILE A 140 -8.55 3.71 -1.91
C ILE A 140 -9.43 4.80 -1.28
N LEU A 141 -8.79 5.73 -0.59
CA LEU A 141 -9.42 6.89 0.00
C LEU A 141 -9.27 8.10 -0.93
N ARG A 142 -10.38 8.54 -1.50
CA ARG A 142 -10.40 9.68 -2.44
C ARG A 142 -10.90 10.94 -1.73
N CYS A 143 -9.98 11.76 -1.23
CA CYS A 143 -10.33 13.02 -0.58
C CYS A 143 -10.44 14.15 -1.61
N ARG A 144 -11.67 14.56 -1.94
CA ARG A 144 -11.94 15.64 -2.91
C ARG A 144 -11.94 17.04 -2.30
N ILE A 145 -11.66 17.16 -1.01
CA ILE A 145 -11.69 18.42 -0.25
C ILE A 145 -10.28 18.75 0.21
N ASP A 146 -9.84 19.98 -0.03
CA ASP A 146 -8.58 20.55 0.42
C ASP A 146 -8.85 21.82 1.27
N PRO A 147 -8.40 21.88 2.54
CA PRO A 147 -7.64 20.87 3.27
C PRO A 147 -8.43 19.59 3.52
N SER A 148 -7.72 18.46 3.57
CA SER A 148 -8.30 17.16 3.92
C SER A 148 -9.03 17.25 5.27
N PRO A 149 -10.20 16.61 5.44
CA PRO A 149 -10.92 16.60 6.72
C PRO A 149 -10.04 16.10 7.87
N LYS A 150 -10.29 16.61 9.08
CA LYS A 150 -9.53 16.25 10.31
C LYS A 150 -9.38 14.74 10.50
N ILE A 151 -10.45 13.97 10.27
CA ILE A 151 -10.42 12.50 10.36
C ILE A 151 -9.37 11.87 9.43
N VAL A 152 -9.20 12.38 8.20
CA VAL A 152 -8.20 11.89 7.24
C VAL A 152 -6.79 12.26 7.69
N GLN A 153 -6.62 13.43 8.29
CA GLN A 153 -5.35 13.85 8.88
C GLN A 153 -4.98 12.93 10.05
N ASP A 154 -5.91 12.72 10.98
CA ASP A 154 -5.72 11.86 12.15
C ASP A 154 -5.38 10.41 11.74
N MET A 155 -6.03 9.87 10.70
CA MET A 155 -5.72 8.54 10.12
C MET A 155 -4.33 8.46 9.49
N THR A 156 -3.78 9.57 9.01
CA THR A 156 -2.43 9.63 8.42
C THR A 156 -1.36 9.70 9.52
N GLU A 157 -1.70 10.26 10.68
CA GLU A 157 -0.75 10.44 11.79
C GLU A 157 -0.58 9.17 12.64
N ALA A 158 -1.64 8.40 12.86
CA ALA A 158 -1.60 7.22 13.73
C ALA A 158 -2.68 6.18 13.38
N PRO A 159 -2.53 4.92 13.84
CA PRO A 159 -3.58 3.92 13.72
C PRO A 159 -4.92 4.39 14.31
N PHE A 160 -5.99 4.26 13.53
CA PHE A 160 -7.29 4.85 13.83
C PHE A 160 -8.41 3.80 13.89
N ASN A 161 -9.22 3.84 14.95
CA ASN A 161 -10.37 2.96 15.16
C ASN A 161 -11.70 3.68 14.93
N PHE A 162 -12.45 3.25 13.91
CA PHE A 162 -13.74 3.86 13.56
C PHE A 162 -14.86 3.57 14.56
N LEU A 163 -14.85 2.40 15.21
CA LEU A 163 -15.86 2.03 16.21
C LEU A 163 -15.78 2.92 17.46
N GLN A 164 -14.59 3.41 17.78
CA GLN A 164 -14.38 4.33 18.90
C GLN A 164 -14.81 5.77 18.54
N PHE A 165 -14.75 6.13 17.26
CA PHE A 165 -15.13 7.46 16.75
C PHE A 165 -16.64 7.60 16.50
N SER A 166 -17.35 6.50 16.14
CA SER A 166 -18.80 6.51 15.90
C SER A 166 -19.67 6.83 17.13
N ALA A 167 -19.08 6.99 18.31
CA ALA A 167 -19.77 7.39 19.54
C ALA A 167 -20.08 8.90 19.65
N GLY A 168 -19.63 9.73 18.69
CA GLY A 168 -19.82 11.19 18.70
C GLY A 168 -20.83 11.73 17.66
N ALA A 169 -21.71 12.65 18.09
CA ALA A 169 -22.75 13.29 17.24
C ALA A 169 -22.22 14.10 16.03
N LEU A 170 -20.94 14.44 15.98
CA LEU A 170 -20.28 15.16 14.89
C LEU A 170 -20.03 14.32 13.62
N VAL A 171 -20.19 13.00 13.72
CA VAL A 171 -19.96 12.03 12.63
C VAL A 171 -20.98 12.15 11.48
N ARG A 172 -22.14 12.79 11.68
CA ARG A 172 -23.15 12.93 10.61
C ARG A 172 -22.81 13.99 9.55
N ALA A 173 -21.84 14.89 9.81
CA ALA A 173 -21.54 16.01 8.93
C ALA A 173 -20.48 15.72 7.86
N VAL A 174 -19.51 14.84 8.16
CA VAL A 174 -18.67 14.21 7.14
C VAL A 174 -19.41 12.95 6.71
N ARG A 175 -19.69 12.76 5.43
CA ARG A 175 -20.16 11.45 4.96
C ARG A 175 -19.01 10.44 5.14
N ILE A 176 -18.91 9.86 6.33
CA ILE A 176 -18.12 8.65 6.63
C ILE A 176 -18.46 7.46 5.69
N PRO A 177 -19.64 7.36 5.02
CA PRO A 177 -19.86 6.32 4.01
C PRO A 177 -18.76 6.20 2.96
N ASP A 178 -18.17 7.32 2.51
CA ASP A 178 -17.13 7.29 1.46
C ASP A 178 -15.79 6.70 1.95
N ILE A 179 -15.62 6.43 3.25
CA ILE A 179 -14.44 5.77 3.82
C ILE A 179 -14.75 4.31 4.14
N VAL A 180 -15.91 4.06 4.77
CA VAL A 180 -16.30 2.74 5.28
C VAL A 180 -16.80 1.81 4.17
N ASP A 181 -17.55 2.34 3.20
CA ASP A 181 -18.12 1.58 2.07
C ASP A 181 -17.18 1.51 0.86
N THR A 182 -15.90 1.88 1.05
CA THR A 182 -14.91 1.77 -0.03
C THR A 182 -14.67 0.31 -0.40
N PRO A 183 -14.55 0.00 -1.70
CA PRO A 183 -14.07 -1.30 -2.12
C PRO A 183 -12.73 -1.62 -1.46
N ARG A 184 -12.63 -2.85 -0.96
CA ARG A 184 -11.44 -3.38 -0.30
C ARG A 184 -10.87 -4.56 -1.06
N TRP A 185 -9.56 -4.66 -1.07
CA TRP A 185 -8.81 -5.79 -1.60
C TRP A 185 -8.08 -6.48 -0.47
N LEU A 186 -8.13 -7.81 -0.47
CA LEU A 186 -7.34 -8.59 0.47
C LEU A 186 -5.85 -8.34 0.21
N VAL A 187 -5.08 -8.11 1.28
CA VAL A 187 -3.61 -7.99 1.22
C VAL A 187 -2.98 -9.27 1.76
N GLN A 188 -3.29 -9.66 3.00
CA GLN A 188 -2.59 -10.77 3.65
C GLN A 188 -3.42 -11.37 4.80
N HIS A 189 -3.48 -12.70 4.91
CA HIS A 189 -3.91 -13.41 6.12
C HIS A 189 -2.73 -13.73 7.04
N ASN A 190 -2.95 -13.71 8.35
CA ASN A 190 -1.99 -14.33 9.27
C ASN A 190 -2.13 -15.86 9.26
N LEU A 191 -1.12 -16.55 9.78
CA LEU A 191 -1.20 -17.99 10.04
C LEU A 191 -2.13 -18.28 11.21
N HIS A 192 -3.08 -19.19 10.98
CA HIS A 192 -4.08 -19.61 11.96
C HIS A 192 -3.45 -20.19 13.21
N ALA A 193 -3.86 -19.65 14.36
CA ALA A 193 -3.44 -20.06 15.69
C ALA A 193 -1.90 -20.04 15.89
N ASP A 194 -1.20 -19.12 15.23
CA ASP A 194 0.24 -18.91 15.43
C ASP A 194 0.51 -17.60 16.17
N ARG A 195 1.35 -17.67 17.22
CA ARG A 195 1.72 -16.51 18.05
C ARG A 195 3.06 -15.89 17.68
N THR A 196 3.75 -16.48 16.70
CA THR A 196 5.08 -16.04 16.30
C THR A 196 4.93 -14.87 15.33
N PRO A 197 5.46 -13.67 15.65
CA PRO A 197 5.49 -12.56 14.71
C PRO A 197 6.17 -12.98 13.41
N ARG A 198 5.53 -12.68 12.28
CA ARG A 198 6.05 -12.99 10.95
C ARG A 198 6.00 -11.77 10.07
N GLN A 199 7.04 -11.64 9.25
CA GLN A 199 7.07 -10.67 8.19
C GLN A 199 6.38 -11.25 6.97
N HIS A 200 5.34 -10.55 6.52
CA HIS A 200 4.61 -10.80 5.30
C HIS A 200 5.00 -9.75 4.27
N GLU A 201 5.25 -10.17 3.04
CA GLU A 201 5.55 -9.28 1.92
C GLU A 201 4.66 -9.61 0.74
N VAL A 202 3.92 -8.60 0.26
CA VAL A 202 2.97 -8.72 -0.85
C VAL A 202 3.26 -7.61 -1.83
N VAL A 203 3.45 -7.96 -3.09
CA VAL A 203 3.81 -7.04 -4.16
C VAL A 203 2.79 -7.16 -5.28
N TRP A 204 2.17 -6.05 -5.64
CA TRP A 204 1.31 -5.93 -6.82
C TRP A 204 1.96 -4.99 -7.82
N LYS A 205 2.19 -5.47 -9.03
CA LYS A 205 2.84 -4.72 -10.11
C LYS A 205 1.99 -4.73 -11.37
N GLU A 206 2.12 -3.67 -12.16
CA GLU A 206 1.64 -3.61 -13.53
C GLU A 206 2.40 -4.65 -14.37
N GLY A 207 1.68 -5.33 -15.27
CA GLY A 207 2.24 -6.39 -16.11
C GLY A 207 2.45 -7.74 -15.42
N ASP A 208 2.13 -7.87 -14.12
CA ASP A 208 2.06 -9.17 -13.45
C ASP A 208 0.73 -9.86 -13.79
N PRO A 209 0.72 -11.01 -14.51
CA PRO A 209 -0.52 -11.70 -14.90
C PRO A 209 -1.42 -12.09 -13.71
N ARG A 210 -0.86 -12.15 -12.49
CA ARG A 210 -1.60 -12.48 -11.27
C ARG A 210 -2.45 -11.31 -10.77
N THR A 211 -2.06 -10.07 -11.04
CA THR A 211 -2.76 -8.84 -10.63
C THR A 211 -3.73 -8.36 -11.71
N GLU A 212 -3.63 -8.92 -12.92
CA GLU A 212 -4.51 -8.57 -14.02
C GLU A 212 -5.96 -9.04 -13.79
N TRP A 213 -6.86 -8.13 -14.15
CA TRP A 213 -8.29 -8.37 -14.20
C TRP A 213 -8.91 -7.55 -15.32
N THR A 214 -9.82 -8.19 -16.06
CA THR A 214 -10.58 -7.55 -17.13
C THR A 214 -12.06 -7.64 -16.78
N SER A 215 -12.79 -6.55 -16.98
CA SER A 215 -14.24 -6.52 -16.80
C SER A 215 -14.91 -7.47 -17.80
N PRO A 216 -15.93 -8.25 -17.38
CA PRO A 216 -16.71 -9.07 -18.31
C PRO A 216 -17.44 -8.23 -19.37
N ASP A 217 -17.81 -6.99 -19.01
CA ASP A 217 -18.71 -6.14 -19.78
C ASP A 217 -18.01 -5.18 -20.75
N SER A 218 -16.70 -5.35 -20.99
CA SER A 218 -15.87 -4.47 -21.86
C SER A 218 -15.78 -2.99 -21.43
N ASP A 219 -16.23 -2.67 -20.21
CA ASP A 219 -16.11 -1.34 -19.62
C ASP A 219 -14.63 -0.96 -19.39
N PRO A 220 -14.28 0.34 -19.39
CA PRO A 220 -12.93 0.79 -19.10
C PRO A 220 -12.46 0.25 -17.74
N VAL A 221 -11.34 -0.50 -17.75
CA VAL A 221 -10.76 -1.22 -16.60
C VAL A 221 -10.51 -0.32 -15.36
N GLY A 222 -10.44 1.00 -15.55
CA GLY A 222 -10.18 1.97 -14.47
C GLY A 222 -11.41 2.48 -13.70
N ASP A 223 -12.63 2.24 -14.19
CA ASP A 223 -13.86 2.69 -13.50
C ASP A 223 -14.66 1.52 -12.92
N THR A 224 -14.57 0.33 -13.51
CA THR A 224 -15.28 -0.86 -13.01
C THR A 224 -14.50 -1.50 -11.88
N VAL A 225 -15.11 -1.53 -10.69
CA VAL A 225 -14.55 -2.19 -9.51
C VAL A 225 -14.76 -3.70 -9.63
N PRO A 226 -13.72 -4.54 -9.44
CA PRO A 226 -13.87 -5.99 -9.46
C PRO A 226 -14.87 -6.49 -8.40
N PRO A 227 -15.63 -7.57 -8.67
CA PRO A 227 -16.49 -8.20 -7.68
C PRO A 227 -15.73 -8.59 -6.40
N LEU A 228 -16.43 -8.66 -5.26
CA LEU A 228 -15.81 -8.96 -3.96
C LEU A 228 -14.99 -10.26 -3.98
N GLU A 229 -15.48 -11.28 -4.66
CA GLU A 229 -14.79 -12.57 -4.80
C GLU A 229 -13.42 -12.43 -5.45
N VAL A 230 -13.33 -11.62 -6.51
CA VAL A 230 -12.06 -11.34 -7.21
C VAL A 230 -11.12 -10.54 -6.31
N ARG A 231 -11.65 -9.56 -5.55
CA ARG A 231 -10.87 -8.74 -4.63
C ARG A 231 -10.33 -9.53 -3.43
N ASN A 232 -11.00 -10.62 -3.07
CA ASN A 232 -10.62 -11.52 -1.98
C ASN A 232 -9.83 -12.75 -2.46
N TRP A 233 -9.47 -12.84 -3.74
CA TRP A 233 -8.62 -13.93 -4.22
C TRP A 233 -7.27 -13.93 -3.52
N MET A 234 -6.91 -15.11 -3.03
CA MET A 234 -5.76 -15.33 -2.18
C MET A 234 -4.94 -16.51 -2.70
N ASP A 235 -3.62 -16.34 -2.73
CA ASP A 235 -2.67 -17.45 -2.82
C ASP A 235 -2.75 -18.24 -1.49
N SER A 236 -3.32 -19.44 -1.56
CA SER A 236 -3.55 -20.28 -0.37
C SER A 236 -2.28 -20.71 0.35
N ASP A 237 -1.13 -20.73 -0.35
CA ASP A 237 0.14 -21.16 0.22
C ASP A 237 0.84 -20.03 0.97
N ARG A 238 0.55 -18.78 0.61
CA ARG A 238 1.18 -17.58 1.21
C ARG A 238 0.22 -16.74 2.05
N GLY A 239 -1.08 -16.96 1.92
CA GLY A 239 -2.11 -16.10 2.48
C GLY A 239 -2.17 -14.71 1.85
N ALA A 240 -1.50 -14.51 0.71
CA ALA A 240 -1.34 -13.21 0.07
C ALA A 240 -2.48 -12.96 -0.93
N GLY A 241 -3.10 -11.79 -0.84
CA GLY A 241 -4.08 -11.35 -1.81
C GLY A 241 -3.44 -10.97 -3.15
N LEU A 242 -4.16 -11.18 -4.25
CA LEU A 242 -3.62 -10.97 -5.60
C LEU A 242 -3.78 -9.54 -6.11
N GLY A 243 -4.51 -8.67 -5.41
CA GLY A 243 -4.64 -7.25 -5.80
C GLY A 243 -5.33 -7.03 -7.15
N LYS A 244 -6.13 -7.99 -7.61
CA LYS A 244 -6.72 -7.98 -8.94
C LYS A 244 -7.50 -6.70 -9.23
N GLY A 245 -7.09 -5.96 -10.26
CA GLY A 245 -7.73 -4.70 -10.66
C GLY A 245 -7.56 -3.54 -9.68
N PHE A 246 -6.64 -3.63 -8.70
CA PHE A 246 -6.40 -2.55 -7.73
C PHE A 246 -5.63 -1.38 -8.35
N LEU A 247 -4.49 -1.64 -9.02
CA LEU A 247 -3.62 -0.57 -9.55
C LEU A 247 -4.34 0.36 -10.55
N PRO A 248 -5.16 -0.14 -11.50
CA PRO A 248 -5.90 0.73 -12.43
C PRO A 248 -6.92 1.65 -11.77
N GLN A 249 -7.31 1.39 -10.51
CA GLN A 249 -8.27 2.20 -9.77
C GLN A 249 -7.63 3.41 -9.09
N LEU A 250 -6.30 3.43 -8.94
CA LEU A 250 -5.57 4.51 -8.28
C LEU A 250 -5.51 5.76 -9.17
N ARG A 251 -5.79 6.91 -8.57
CA ARG A 251 -5.72 8.23 -9.22
C ARG A 251 -4.77 9.15 -8.48
N LEU A 252 -4.35 10.21 -9.15
CA LEU A 252 -3.57 11.28 -8.53
C LEU A 252 -4.38 11.91 -7.38
N GLY A 253 -3.73 12.13 -6.24
CA GLY A 253 -4.33 12.64 -5.01
C GLY A 253 -5.07 11.60 -4.17
N ASP A 254 -5.24 10.36 -4.66
CA ASP A 254 -5.80 9.29 -3.84
C ASP A 254 -4.85 8.96 -2.67
N ARG A 255 -5.37 8.34 -1.62
CA ARG A 255 -4.58 7.77 -0.53
C ARG A 255 -4.85 6.28 -0.44
N VAL A 256 -3.84 5.53 -0.06
CA VAL A 256 -3.97 4.09 0.17
C VAL A 256 -4.06 3.85 1.66
N VAL A 257 -5.12 3.15 2.09
CA VAL A 257 -5.38 2.81 3.50
C VAL A 257 -5.19 1.32 3.69
N LEU A 258 -4.26 0.93 4.56
CA LEU A 258 -4.09 -0.44 5.03
C LEU A 258 -4.93 -0.66 6.28
N TRP A 259 -5.86 -1.60 6.17
CA TRP A 259 -6.76 -2.02 7.23
C TRP A 259 -6.24 -3.28 7.89
N ALA A 260 -6.21 -3.30 9.21
CA ALA A 260 -5.91 -4.48 10.00
C ALA A 260 -7.20 -4.97 10.67
N LYS A 261 -7.48 -6.27 10.52
CA LYS A 261 -8.78 -6.85 10.86
C LYS A 261 -8.66 -8.11 11.69
N ALA A 262 -9.68 -8.33 12.51
CA ALA A 262 -9.92 -9.57 13.22
C ALA A 262 -11.43 -9.85 13.26
N ARG A 263 -11.82 -11.12 13.16
CA ARG A 263 -13.21 -11.56 13.18
C ARG A 263 -13.43 -12.68 14.19
N TYR A 264 -14.55 -12.58 14.89
CA TYR A 264 -15.01 -13.44 15.98
C TYR A 264 -14.37 -13.19 17.34
N PRO A 265 -15.13 -13.38 18.43
CA PRO A 265 -14.58 -13.36 19.79
C PRO A 265 -13.41 -14.35 19.92
N ALA A 266 -12.39 -13.95 20.70
CA ALA A 266 -11.12 -14.66 20.91
C ALA A 266 -10.10 -14.62 19.76
N TRP A 267 -10.45 -14.05 18.60
CA TRP A 267 -9.47 -13.74 17.56
C TRP A 267 -8.84 -12.38 17.80
N THR A 268 -7.52 -12.29 17.64
CA THR A 268 -6.77 -11.07 17.87
C THR A 268 -5.64 -10.95 16.86
N ASN A 269 -5.68 -9.91 16.04
CA ASN A 269 -4.59 -9.58 15.13
C ASN A 269 -3.57 -8.73 15.88
N CYS A 270 -2.39 -9.30 16.12
CA CYS A 270 -1.28 -8.59 16.75
C CYS A 270 -0.37 -8.04 15.65
N VAL A 271 -0.41 -6.72 15.44
CA VAL A 271 0.38 -6.02 14.42
C VAL A 271 1.51 -5.26 15.11
N TYR A 272 2.71 -5.30 14.55
CA TYR A 272 3.90 -4.64 15.10
C TYR A 272 4.34 -3.48 14.23
N THR A 273 4.48 -3.75 12.93
CA THR A 273 4.91 -2.77 11.94
C THR A 273 4.18 -3.00 10.63
N ALA A 274 4.01 -1.93 9.86
CA ALA A 274 3.60 -2.01 8.46
C ALA A 274 4.33 -0.96 7.63
N GLU A 275 4.60 -1.31 6.39
CA GLU A 275 5.20 -0.46 5.37
C GLU A 275 4.43 -0.62 4.06
N MET A 276 4.14 0.50 3.43
CA MET A 276 3.67 0.59 2.06
C MET A 276 4.69 1.33 1.21
N GLU A 277 5.10 0.71 0.11
CA GLU A 277 5.97 1.31 -0.88
C GLU A 277 5.27 1.34 -2.23
N ILE A 278 5.21 2.51 -2.86
CA ILE A 278 4.49 2.71 -4.12
C ILE A 278 5.49 3.14 -5.17
N PHE A 279 5.44 2.45 -6.30
CA PHE A 279 6.31 2.65 -7.46
C PHE A 279 5.57 3.46 -8.52
N TYR A 280 6.27 4.40 -9.14
CA TYR A 280 5.74 5.24 -10.21
C TYR A 280 6.52 5.05 -11.50
N SER A 281 5.89 5.38 -12.62
CA SER A 281 6.59 5.45 -13.90
C SER A 281 7.72 6.48 -13.83
N ALA A 282 8.89 6.10 -14.34
CA ALA A 282 10.04 6.99 -14.53
C ALA A 282 9.75 8.12 -15.52
#